data_AF-A0A7K9UNL0-F1
#
_entry.id   AF-A0A7K9UNL0-F1
#
_cell.length_a   1.000
_cell.length_b   1.000
_cell.length_c   1.000
_cell.angle_alpha   90.00
_cell.angle_beta   90.00
_cell.angle_gamma   90.00
#
_symmetry.space_group_name_H-M   'P 1'
#
loop_
_entity.id
_entity.type
_entity.pdbx_description
1 polymer ?
#
loop_
_entity_poly.entity_id
_entity_poly.type
_entity_poly.pdbx_seq_one_letter_code
_entity_poly.pdbx_strand_id
1 'polypeptide(L)'
;ATPRSTARQLVREALERYGLAPEEGDFVLCDVVGRAGGPAGAWQAEHLRPVGDAERPLVLQDVWKPKAGCSRRFEIRRRHEVERLCEGEDTETAGGPRPASPRSPGGASRVPIVTSG
;
A
#
# COMPACT_ATOMS: atom_id res chain seq x y z
N ALA A 1 -4.52 -11.42 -12.08
CA ALA A 1 -3.91 -11.86 -10.81
C ALA A 1 -4.51 -13.19 -10.36
N THR A 2 -3.71 -14.12 -9.84
CA THR A 2 -4.17 -15.41 -9.31
C THR A 2 -3.70 -15.57 -7.86
N PRO A 3 -4.32 -16.43 -7.03
CA PRO A 3 -3.87 -16.64 -5.64
C PRO A 3 -2.39 -17.06 -5.52
N ARG A 4 -1.83 -17.70 -6.56
CA ARG A 4 -0.42 -18.13 -6.58
C ARG A 4 0.55 -17.03 -7.04
N SER A 5 0.04 -15.88 -7.51
CA SER A 5 0.87 -14.76 -7.96
C SER A 5 1.67 -14.19 -6.80
N THR A 6 2.96 -14.01 -7.03
CA THR A 6 3.89 -13.37 -6.10
C THR A 6 3.71 -11.86 -6.09
N ALA A 7 4.13 -11.19 -5.02
CA ALA A 7 4.10 -9.72 -4.94
C ALA A 7 4.82 -9.07 -6.14
N ARG A 8 6.00 -9.57 -6.51
CA ARG A 8 6.75 -9.08 -7.68
C ARG A 8 5.96 -9.19 -8.98
N GLN A 9 5.26 -10.31 -9.19
CA GLN A 9 4.43 -10.50 -10.38
C GLN A 9 3.25 -9.52 -10.40
N LEU A 10 2.60 -9.31 -9.27
CA LEU A 10 1.48 -8.36 -9.18
C LEU A 10 1.91 -6.92 -9.42
N VAL A 11 3.06 -6.52 -8.87
CA VAL A 11 3.66 -5.19 -9.10
C VAL A 11 3.98 -5.01 -10.57
N ARG A 12 4.67 -5.96 -11.19
CA ARG A 12 4.99 -5.94 -12.62
C ARG A 12 3.73 -5.81 -13.49
N GLU A 13 2.76 -6.71 -13.30
CA GLU A 13 1.51 -6.70 -14.07
C GLU A 13 0.75 -5.37 -13.93
N ALA A 14 0.74 -4.78 -12.73
CA ALA A 14 0.10 -3.49 -12.55
C ALA A 14 0.86 -2.39 -13.30
N LEU A 15 2.17 -2.28 -13.11
CA LEU A 15 2.98 -1.25 -13.78
C LEU A 15 2.86 -1.32 -15.31
N GLU A 16 2.88 -2.53 -15.88
CA GLU A 16 2.67 -2.77 -17.31
C GLU A 16 1.30 -2.25 -17.78
N ARG A 17 0.22 -2.49 -17.02
CA ARG A 17 -1.12 -1.97 -17.35
C ARG A 17 -1.20 -0.45 -17.36
N TYR A 18 -0.36 0.22 -16.58
CA TYR A 18 -0.31 1.69 -16.52
C TYR A 18 0.78 2.29 -17.41
N GLY A 19 1.46 1.47 -18.23
CA GLY A 19 2.52 1.94 -19.14
C GLY A 19 3.75 2.48 -18.42
N LEU A 20 3.98 2.05 -17.18
CA LEU A 20 5.15 2.43 -16.41
C LEU A 20 6.24 1.38 -16.63
N ALA A 21 7.44 1.81 -17.03
CA ALA A 21 8.63 0.98 -17.16
C ALA A 21 9.67 1.39 -16.10
N PRO A 22 9.48 1.04 -14.82
CA PRO A 22 10.44 1.35 -13.79
C PRO A 22 11.58 0.34 -13.72
N GLU A 23 12.66 0.70 -13.03
CA GLU A 23 13.78 -0.21 -12.80
C GLU A 23 13.34 -1.39 -11.92
N GLU A 24 14.01 -2.53 -12.07
CA GLU A 24 13.72 -3.70 -11.23
C GLU A 24 13.99 -3.37 -9.77
N GLY A 25 12.93 -3.45 -8.94
CA GLY A 25 13.02 -3.16 -7.52
C GLY A 25 12.67 -1.72 -7.14
N ASP A 26 12.31 -0.84 -8.07
CA ASP A 26 11.86 0.53 -7.72
C ASP A 26 10.57 0.55 -6.91
N PHE A 27 9.73 -0.46 -7.10
CA PHE A 27 8.41 -0.56 -6.52
C PHE A 27 8.28 -1.78 -5.62
N VAL A 28 7.43 -1.63 -4.60
CA VAL A 28 7.08 -2.70 -3.66
C VAL A 28 5.58 -2.69 -3.44
N LEU A 29 5.02 -3.88 -3.27
CA LEU A 29 3.65 -4.05 -2.85
C LEU A 29 3.58 -3.85 -1.34
N CYS A 30 2.65 -3.01 -0.89
CA CYS A 30 2.42 -2.74 0.51
C CYS A 30 1.04 -3.25 0.91
N ASP A 31 1.00 -3.97 2.03
CA ASP A 31 -0.23 -4.32 2.72
C ASP A 31 -0.58 -3.20 3.68
N VAL A 32 -1.65 -2.46 3.40
CA VAL A 32 -2.00 -1.25 4.14
C VAL A 32 -3.32 -1.45 4.87
N VAL A 33 -3.28 -1.21 6.17
CA VAL A 33 -4.44 -1.24 7.06
C VAL A 33 -4.78 0.18 7.45
N GLY A 34 -6.04 0.54 7.35
CA GLY A 34 -6.54 1.86 7.68
C GLY A 34 -7.97 1.82 8.16
N ARG A 35 -8.54 2.99 8.42
CA ARG A 35 -9.94 3.13 8.83
C ARG A 35 -10.71 3.97 7.82
N ALA A 36 -11.96 3.57 7.61
CA ALA A 36 -12.92 4.43 6.94
C ALA A 36 -13.50 5.40 7.97
N GLY A 37 -13.65 6.68 7.61
CA GLY A 37 -14.19 7.70 8.52
C GLY A 37 -13.18 8.72 9.03
N GLY A 38 -12.05 8.93 8.33
CA GLY A 38 -11.19 10.09 8.57
C GLY A 38 -11.90 11.42 8.26
N PRO A 39 -11.23 12.58 8.39
CA PRO A 39 -11.81 13.87 8.05
C PRO A 39 -12.44 13.83 6.64
N ALA A 40 -13.70 14.26 6.53
CA ALA A 40 -14.53 14.18 5.32
C ALA A 40 -14.89 12.74 4.83
N GLY A 41 -14.85 11.74 5.71
CA GLY A 41 -15.21 10.35 5.37
C GLY A 41 -14.14 9.62 4.55
N ALA A 42 -12.97 10.23 4.35
CA ALA A 42 -11.89 9.62 3.58
C ALA A 42 -11.26 8.44 4.34
N TRP A 43 -10.78 7.46 3.58
CA TRP A 43 -9.99 6.37 4.14
C TRP A 43 -8.61 6.86 4.53
N GLN A 44 -8.18 6.54 5.75
CA GLN A 44 -6.87 6.93 6.29
C GLN A 44 -6.04 5.68 6.59
N ALA A 45 -4.85 5.60 5.98
CA ALA A 45 -3.86 4.57 6.29
C ALA A 45 -3.36 4.78 7.73
N GLU A 46 -3.38 3.72 8.54
CA GLU A 46 -2.83 3.74 9.90
C GLU A 46 -1.52 2.97 9.98
N HIS A 47 -1.44 1.83 9.30
CA HIS A 47 -0.29 0.93 9.31
C HIS A 47 0.00 0.38 7.93
N LEU A 48 1.28 0.20 7.62
CA LEU A 48 1.76 -0.30 6.34
C LEU A 48 2.81 -1.37 6.59
N ARG A 49 2.74 -2.47 5.84
CA ARG A 49 3.78 -3.50 5.80
C ARG A 49 4.25 -3.69 4.36
N PRO A 50 5.56 -3.55 4.07
CA PRO A 50 6.12 -3.99 2.79
C PRO A 50 5.95 -5.50 2.63
N VAL A 51 5.44 -5.94 1.49
CA VAL A 51 5.27 -7.35 1.15
C VAL A 51 6.48 -7.80 0.34
N GLY A 52 7.16 -8.84 0.83
CA GLY A 52 8.34 -9.40 0.18
C GLY A 52 8.03 -9.97 -1.20
N ASP A 53 9.01 -9.87 -2.10
CA ASP A 53 8.83 -10.16 -3.52
C ASP A 53 8.28 -11.56 -3.82
N ALA A 54 8.62 -12.55 -2.99
CA ALA A 54 8.21 -13.95 -3.12
C ALA A 54 6.93 -14.31 -2.35
N GLU A 55 6.39 -13.39 -1.53
CA GLU A 55 5.14 -13.63 -0.80
C GLU A 55 3.96 -13.72 -1.77
N ARG A 56 2.89 -14.40 -1.35
CA ARG A 56 1.63 -14.56 -2.10
C ARG A 56 0.54 -13.71 -1.45
N PRO A 57 0.38 -12.43 -1.85
CA PRO A 57 -0.41 -11.47 -1.11
C PRO A 57 -1.90 -11.81 -1.12
N LEU A 58 -2.36 -12.43 -2.22
CA LEU A 58 -3.75 -12.85 -2.39
C LEU A 58 -4.11 -14.06 -1.50
N VAL A 59 -3.18 -14.96 -1.19
CA VAL A 59 -3.41 -15.99 -0.16
C VAL A 59 -3.54 -15.34 1.22
N LEU A 60 -2.65 -14.39 1.50
CA LEU A 60 -2.64 -13.60 2.73
C LEU A 60 -3.92 -12.78 2.90
N GLN A 61 -4.54 -12.35 1.81
CA GLN A 61 -5.85 -11.67 1.80
C GLN A 61 -6.96 -12.55 2.35
N ASP A 62 -6.98 -13.83 1.98
CA ASP A 62 -8.04 -14.76 2.34
C ASP A 62 -7.93 -15.26 3.79
N VAL A 63 -6.70 -15.41 4.30
CA VAL A 63 -6.45 -16.00 5.63
C VAL A 63 -6.35 -14.98 6.77
N TRP A 64 -6.29 -13.68 6.46
CA TRP A 64 -6.15 -12.63 7.48
C TRP A 64 -7.14 -11.48 7.27
N LYS A 65 -7.91 -11.17 8.32
CA LYS A 65 -8.88 -10.08 8.33
C LYS A 65 -8.48 -8.98 9.34
N PRO A 66 -8.66 -7.70 9.00
CA PRO A 66 -8.43 -6.60 9.94
C PRO A 66 -9.37 -6.65 11.13
N LYS A 67 -8.97 -5.97 12.22
CA LYS A 67 -9.83 -5.70 13.36
C LYS A 67 -11.10 -4.95 12.92
N ALA A 68 -12.23 -5.19 13.60
CA ALA A 68 -13.48 -4.49 13.34
C ALA A 68 -13.27 -2.95 13.32
N GLY A 69 -13.83 -2.29 12.30
CA GLY A 69 -13.65 -0.85 12.06
C GLY A 69 -12.41 -0.49 11.23
N CYS A 70 -11.52 -1.45 10.96
CA CYS A 70 -10.41 -1.28 10.02
C CYS A 70 -10.72 -1.95 8.68
N SER A 71 -10.16 -1.41 7.61
CA SER A 71 -10.15 -2.00 6.27
C SER A 71 -8.73 -2.12 5.75
N ARG A 72 -8.51 -3.11 4.90
CA ARG A 72 -7.21 -3.48 4.34
C ARG A 72 -7.26 -3.32 2.84
N ARG A 73 -6.17 -2.83 2.25
CA ARG A 73 -5.98 -2.76 0.80
C ARG A 73 -4.51 -2.88 0.43
N PHE A 74 -4.24 -3.43 -0.74
CA PHE A 74 -2.90 -3.45 -1.29
C PHE A 74 -2.62 -2.17 -2.08
N GLU A 75 -1.46 -1.57 -1.84
CA GLU A 75 -0.97 -0.40 -2.56
C GLU A 75 0.40 -0.67 -3.17
N ILE A 76 0.65 -0.20 -4.38
CA ILE A 76 1.99 -0.21 -4.97
C ILE A 76 2.64 1.13 -4.67
N ARG A 77 3.82 1.11 -4.06
CA ARG A 77 4.60 2.32 -3.70
C ARG A 77 6.04 2.20 -4.15
N ARG A 78 6.73 3.34 -4.23
CA ARG A 78 8.17 3.34 -4.47
C ARG A 78 8.91 2.86 -3.22
N ARG A 79 9.93 2.01 -3.37
CA ARG A 79 10.69 1.45 -2.22
C ARG A 79 11.27 2.54 -1.32
N HIS A 80 11.88 3.58 -1.91
CA HIS A 80 12.43 4.70 -1.15
C HIS A 80 11.36 5.49 -0.36
N GLU A 81 10.11 5.53 -0.81
CA GLU A 81 9.04 6.20 -0.07
C GLU A 81 8.66 5.38 1.17
N VAL A 82 8.62 4.06 0.99
CA VAL A 82 8.28 3.11 2.05
C VAL A 82 9.38 3.04 3.10
N GLU A 83 10.65 2.98 2.68
CA GLU A 83 11.80 3.02 3.58
C GLU A 83 11.75 4.27 4.47
N ARG A 84 11.51 5.44 3.89
CA ARG A 84 11.37 6.71 4.66
C ARG A 84 10.19 6.72 5.63
N LEU A 85 9.09 6.05 5.28
CA LEU A 85 7.92 5.96 6.16
C LEU A 85 8.21 5.03 7.34
N CYS A 86 8.85 3.88 7.09
CA CYS A 86 9.23 2.93 8.12
C CYS A 86 10.32 3.49 9.05
N GLU A 87 11.31 4.20 8.52
CA GLU A 87 12.36 4.89 9.31
C GLU A 87 11.79 6.01 10.19
N GLY A 88 10.69 6.67 9.77
CA GLY A 88 10.01 7.69 10.55
C GLY A 88 9.04 7.14 11.61
N GLU A 89 8.71 5.85 11.58
CA GLU A 89 7.85 5.22 12.60
C GLU A 89 8.64 4.81 13.86
N ASP A 90 9.98 4.73 13.79
CA ASP A 90 10.85 4.44 14.95
C ASP A 90 11.06 5.66 15.88
N THR A 91 10.57 6.84 15.51
CA THR A 91 10.56 8.03 16.38
C THR A 91 9.25 8.17 17.14
N GLU A 92 9.25 7.62 18.35
CA GLU A 92 8.54 8.11 19.54
C GLU A 92 7.00 8.07 19.58
N THR A 93 6.51 7.32 20.56
CA THR A 93 5.21 7.50 21.20
C THR A 93 5.09 8.94 21.74
N ALA A 94 4.48 9.84 20.99
CA ALA A 94 3.93 11.08 21.52
C ALA A 94 2.73 11.50 20.66
N GLY A 95 1.54 11.50 21.26
CA GLY A 95 0.31 11.90 20.61
C GLY A 95 0.38 13.34 20.09
N GLY A 96 0.39 13.49 18.77
CA GLY A 96 0.22 14.77 18.08
C GLY A 96 -0.52 14.54 16.77
N PRO A 97 -1.44 15.44 16.35
CA PRO A 97 -2.19 15.25 15.13
C PRO A 97 -1.23 15.26 13.93
N ARG A 98 -1.22 14.17 13.17
CA ARG A 98 -0.48 14.05 11.91
C ARG A 98 -0.78 15.25 11.01
N PRO A 99 0.22 15.92 10.42
CA PRO A 99 -0.04 16.98 9.46
C PRO A 99 -0.80 16.37 8.27
N ALA A 100 -1.98 16.92 7.98
CA ALA A 100 -2.72 16.60 6.77
C ALA A 100 -1.78 16.85 5.58
N SER A 101 -1.46 15.79 4.82
CA SER A 101 -0.67 15.94 3.59
C SER A 101 -1.28 17.05 2.74
N PRO A 102 -0.52 18.09 2.36
CA PRO A 102 -1.03 19.11 1.48
C PRO A 102 -1.38 18.44 0.15
N ARG A 103 -2.63 18.65 -0.29
CA ARG A 103 -3.09 18.27 -1.63
C ARG A 103 -2.15 18.91 -2.66
N SER A 104 -1.34 18.11 -3.35
CA SER A 104 -0.76 18.51 -4.63
C SER A 104 -1.80 18.28 -5.73
N PRO A 105 -2.21 19.32 -6.50
CA PRO A 105 -2.97 19.14 -7.73
C PRO A 105 -1.97 18.88 -8.86
N GLY A 106 -1.55 17.64 -9.04
CA GLY A 106 -0.57 17.28 -10.07
C GLY A 106 -0.22 15.80 -9.95
N GLY A 107 -0.43 15.05 -11.03
CA GLY A 107 -0.45 13.60 -11.04
C GLY A 107 0.84 12.90 -10.59
N ALA A 108 0.70 11.73 -9.99
CA ALA A 108 1.63 10.60 -10.06
C ALA A 108 1.03 9.35 -9.38
N SER A 109 0.88 8.28 -10.17
CA SER A 109 1.06 6.87 -9.81
C SER A 109 0.38 6.28 -8.57
N ARG A 110 -0.92 6.50 -8.36
CA ARG A 110 -1.73 5.59 -7.55
C ARG A 110 -2.40 4.58 -8.47
N VAL A 111 -1.81 3.39 -8.55
CA VAL A 111 -2.37 2.28 -9.35
C VAL A 111 -3.18 1.35 -8.44
N PRO A 112 -4.53 1.44 -8.44
CA PRO A 112 -5.35 0.49 -7.70
C PRO A 112 -5.17 -0.92 -8.26
N ILE A 113 -4.86 -1.88 -7.40
CA ILE A 113 -5.03 -3.29 -7.73
C ILE A 113 -6.54 -3.56 -7.64
N VAL A 114 -7.20 -3.57 -8.81
CA VAL A 114 -8.58 -4.05 -8.92
C VAL A 114 -8.53 -5.58 -8.87
N THR A 115 -8.94 -6.16 -7.75
CA THR A 115 -9.30 -7.58 -7.69
C THR A 115 -10.76 -7.70 -8.12
N SER A 116 -11.00 -8.15 -9.35
CA SER A 116 -12.33 -8.60 -9.75
C SER A 116 -12.68 -9.84 -8.94
N GLY A 117 -13.77 -9.76 -8.17
CA GLY A 117 -14.45 -10.91 -7.57
C GLY A 117 -15.34 -11.63 -8.59
#